data_AF-A0A354B178-F1
#
_entry.id   AF-A0A354B178-F1
#
_cell.length_a   1.000
_cell.length_b   1.000
_cell.length_c   1.000
_cell.angle_alpha   90.00
_cell.angle_beta   90.00
_cell.angle_gamma   90.00
#
_symmetry.space_group_name_H-M   'P 1'
#
loop_
_entity.id
_entity.type
_entity.pdbx_description
1 polymer ?
#
loop_
_entity_poly.entity_id
_entity_poly.type
_entity_poly.pdbx_seq_one_letter_code
_entity_poly.pdbx_strand_id
1 'polypeptide(L)'
;MPIKRVDEALEHHPEACRRCGTLLQEEDPEPLRHQVIEIPPITPLVIEHRLHRLICPCCSTSTCATLPADVEAARYGPRLSALV
;
A
#
# COMPACT_ATOMS: atom_id res chain seq x y z
N MET A 1 13.19 -7.79 13.02
CA MET A 1 13.50 -6.35 13.21
C MET A 1 13.74 -6.02 14.69
N PRO A 2 14.43 -4.91 15.04
CA PRO A 2 14.57 -4.46 16.43
C PRO A 2 13.19 -4.15 17.06
N ILE A 3 13.01 -4.36 18.36
CA ILE A 3 11.73 -4.17 19.07
C ILE A 3 11.20 -2.73 18.93
N LYS A 4 12.08 -1.72 18.87
CA LYS A 4 11.73 -0.29 18.76
C LYS A 4 11.09 0.13 17.42
N ARG A 5 10.67 -0.80 16.58
CA ARG A 5 10.18 -0.54 15.22
C ARG A 5 8.93 -1.35 14.86
N VAL A 6 8.19 -1.77 15.89
CA VAL A 6 6.90 -2.47 15.76
C VAL A 6 5.82 -1.52 16.29
N ASP A 7 4.77 -1.32 15.51
CA ASP A 7 3.68 -0.42 15.88
C ASP A 7 2.72 -1.04 16.90
N GLU A 8 2.46 -2.35 16.80
CA GLU A 8 1.62 -3.12 17.72
C GLU A 8 2.21 -4.52 17.97
N ALA A 9 2.25 -4.95 19.23
CA ALA A 9 2.65 -6.29 19.62
C ALA A 9 1.44 -7.03 20.19
N LEU A 10 1.08 -8.15 19.56
CA LEU A 10 0.02 -9.04 20.01
C LEU A 10 0.66 -10.27 20.65
N GLU A 11 0.39 -10.46 21.94
CA GLU A 11 0.91 -11.59 22.70
C GLU A 11 -0.01 -12.81 22.52
N HIS A 12 0.58 -13.97 22.24
CA HIS A 12 -0.14 -15.22 22.02
C HIS A 12 0.42 -16.31 22.94
N HIS A 13 -0.27 -16.56 24.05
CA HIS A 13 0.11 -17.59 25.01
C HIS A 13 -0.68 -18.88 24.78
N PRO A 14 -0.05 -20.06 24.92
CA PRO A 14 -0.79 -21.31 24.95
C PRO A 14 -1.59 -21.41 26.26
N GLU A 15 -2.91 -21.60 26.16
CA GLU A 15 -3.77 -21.78 27.35
C GLU A 15 -3.50 -23.13 28.05
N ALA A 16 -3.12 -24.15 27.27
CA ALA A 16 -2.93 -25.51 27.77
C ALA A 16 -1.84 -26.27 27.01
N CYS A 17 -1.27 -27.28 27.67
CA CYS A 17 -0.31 -28.19 27.06
C CYS A 17 -0.96 -28.96 25.91
N ARG A 18 -0.40 -28.83 24.70
CA ARG A 18 -0.87 -29.50 23.48
C ARG A 18 -0.94 -31.04 23.56
N ARG A 19 -0.28 -31.66 24.54
CA ARG A 19 -0.23 -33.13 24.72
C ARG A 19 -1.22 -33.64 25.76
N CYS A 20 -1.34 -32.98 26.91
CA CYS A 20 -2.11 -33.50 28.05
C CYS A 20 -3.24 -32.57 28.52
N GLY A 21 -3.35 -31.36 27.96
CA GLY A 21 -4.42 -30.41 28.28
C GLY A 21 -4.27 -29.69 29.62
N THR A 22 -3.18 -29.90 30.36
CA THR A 22 -2.89 -29.16 31.60
C THR A 22 -2.79 -27.67 31.30
N LEU A 23 -3.48 -26.84 32.08
CA LEU A 23 -3.45 -25.38 31.96
C LEU A 23 -2.04 -24.85 32.23
N LEU A 24 -1.60 -23.88 31.43
CA LEU A 24 -0.30 -23.23 31.54
C LEU A 24 -0.50 -21.77 31.97
N GLN A 25 0.25 -21.31 32.96
CA GLN A 25 0.19 -19.92 33.46
C GLN A 25 1.57 -19.27 33.59
N GLU A 26 2.62 -19.98 33.16
CA GLU A 26 3.98 -19.47 33.19
C GLU A 26 4.21 -18.49 32.01
N GLU A 27 5.03 -17.48 32.25
CA GLU A 27 5.36 -16.44 31.29
C GLU A 27 6.75 -16.71 30.70
N ASP A 28 6.87 -16.62 29.38
CA ASP A 28 8.14 -16.82 28.66
C ASP A 28 8.79 -15.45 28.40
N PRO A 29 9.97 -15.15 29.00
CA PRO A 29 10.64 -13.87 28.81
C PRO A 29 11.30 -13.72 27.42
N GLU A 30 11.44 -14.79 26.64
CA GLU A 30 12.11 -14.77 25.33
C GLU A 30 11.27 -15.47 24.23
N PRO A 31 10.07 -14.94 23.90
CA PRO A 31 9.17 -15.61 22.96
C PRO A 31 9.73 -15.63 21.53
N LEU A 32 9.33 -16.63 20.75
CA LEU A 32 9.59 -16.65 19.30
C LEU A 32 8.85 -15.50 18.62
N ARG A 33 9.57 -14.72 17.81
CA ARG A 33 9.03 -13.52 17.18
C ARG A 33 8.67 -13.77 15.71
N HIS A 34 7.41 -13.57 15.37
CA HIS A 34 6.92 -13.51 13.99
C HIS A 34 6.40 -12.10 13.71
N GLN A 35 6.74 -11.52 12.55
CA GLN A 35 6.37 -10.14 12.21
C GLN A 35 5.60 -10.12 10.90
N VAL A 36 4.45 -9.43 10.91
CA VAL A 36 3.71 -9.05 9.71
C VAL A 36 3.94 -7.56 9.49
N ILE A 37 4.34 -7.19 8.27
CA ILE A 37 4.54 -5.79 7.87
C ILE A 37 3.51 -5.50 6.79
N GLU A 38 2.68 -4.50 7.03
CA GLU A 38 1.58 -4.12 6.13
C GLU A 38 1.64 -2.63 5.85
N ILE A 39 1.19 -2.25 4.66
CA ILE A 39 0.98 -0.84 4.33
C ILE A 39 -0.46 -0.52 4.73
N PRO A 40 -0.69 0.44 5.65
CA PRO A 40 -2.05 0.80 6.02
C PRO A 40 -2.83 1.27 4.79
N PRO A 41 -4.17 1.19 4.79
CA PRO A 41 -4.98 1.64 3.66
C PRO A 41 -4.57 3.04 3.20
N ILE A 42 -4.06 3.15 1.97
CA ILE A 42 -3.69 4.42 1.35
C ILE A 42 -4.81 4.90 0.43
N THR A 43 -5.15 6.18 0.51
CA THR A 43 -6.03 6.82 -0.49
C THR A 43 -5.14 7.45 -1.57
N PRO A 44 -5.18 6.96 -2.82
CA PRO A 44 -4.34 7.52 -3.88
C PRO A 44 -4.83 8.92 -4.28
N LEU A 45 -3.89 9.82 -4.56
CA LEU A 45 -4.18 11.03 -5.31
C LEU A 45 -4.36 10.64 -6.78
N VAL A 46 -5.54 10.91 -7.35
CA VAL A 46 -5.82 10.68 -8.76
C VAL A 46 -5.80 12.01 -9.50
N ILE A 47 -4.87 12.15 -10.45
CA ILE A 47 -4.79 13.30 -11.35
C ILE A 47 -5.31 12.85 -12.71
N GLU A 48 -6.42 13.46 -13.15
CA GLU A 48 -7.03 13.16 -14.45
C GLU A 48 -6.64 14.22 -15.48
N HIS A 49 -5.98 13.79 -16.55
CA HIS A 49 -5.68 14.65 -17.70
C HIS A 49 -6.82 14.57 -18.71
N ARG A 50 -7.63 15.63 -18.79
CA ARG A 50 -8.74 15.73 -19.75
C ARG A 50 -8.27 16.35 -21.05
N LEU A 51 -8.21 15.55 -22.10
CA LEU A 51 -7.83 15.99 -23.44
C LEU A 51 -9.07 16.43 -24.21
N HIS A 52 -9.26 17.74 -24.31
CA HIS A 52 -10.40 18.30 -25.03
C HIS A 52 -10.17 18.29 -26.54
N ARG A 53 -11.25 18.09 -27.28
CA ARG A 53 -11.28 18.19 -28.75
C ARG A 53 -12.16 19.36 -29.16
N LEU A 54 -11.62 20.24 -30.00
CA LEU A 54 -12.32 21.41 -30.54
C LEU A 54 -12.31 21.36 -32.06
N ILE A 55 -13.29 22.03 -32.68
CA ILE A 55 -13.40 22.17 -34.13
C ILE A 55 -13.05 23.60 -34.52
N CYS A 56 -12.13 23.78 -35.46
CA CYS A 56 -11.76 25.09 -35.97
C CYS A 56 -12.92 25.69 -36.77
N PRO A 57 -13.43 26.90 -36.44
CA PRO A 57 -14.53 27.51 -37.17
C PRO A 57 -14.17 27.93 -38.60
N CYS A 58 -12.88 28.10 -38.91
CA CYS A 58 -12.43 28.59 -40.21
C CYS A 58 -12.27 27.48 -41.27
N CYS A 59 -11.93 26.26 -40.86
CA CYS A 59 -11.59 25.16 -41.78
C CYS A 59 -12.19 23.80 -41.38
N SER A 60 -13.03 23.77 -40.36
CA SER A 60 -13.68 22.56 -39.81
C SER A 60 -12.73 21.47 -39.32
N THR A 61 -11.42 21.75 -39.21
CA THR A 61 -10.44 20.79 -38.70
C THR A 61 -10.70 20.50 -37.22
N SER A 62 -10.80 19.22 -36.87
CA SER A 62 -10.90 18.74 -35.50
C SER A 62 -9.51 18.58 -34.90
N THR A 63 -9.24 19.28 -33.79
CA THR A 63 -7.95 19.22 -33.08
C THR A 63 -8.18 18.75 -31.65
N CYS A 64 -7.39 17.80 -31.18
CA CYS A 64 -7.42 17.29 -29.81
C CYS A 64 -6.14 17.73 -29.07
N ALA A 65 -6.27 18.08 -27.79
CA ALA A 65 -5.10 18.29 -26.94
C ALA A 65 -4.29 16.99 -26.80
N THR A 66 -2.98 17.12 -26.66
CA THR A 66 -2.05 16.01 -26.40
C THR A 66 -1.63 16.00 -24.93
N LEU A 67 -1.22 14.83 -24.44
CA LEU A 67 -0.60 14.76 -23.12
C LEU A 67 0.77 15.46 -23.12
N PRO A 68 1.18 16.04 -21.98
CA PRO A 68 2.58 16.36 -21.73
C PRO A 68 3.45 15.08 -21.80
N ALA A 69 4.66 15.19 -22.37
CA ALA A 69 5.53 14.05 -22.61
C ALA A 69 5.98 13.33 -21.33
N ASP A 70 6.11 14.06 -20.22
CA ASP A 70 6.44 13.54 -18.89
C ASP A 70 5.30 12.71 -18.27
N VAL A 71 4.06 12.98 -18.66
CA VAL A 71 2.87 12.23 -18.22
C VAL A 71 2.69 10.96 -19.05
N GLU A 72 2.98 11.00 -20.34
CA GLU A 72 2.74 9.90 -21.28
C GLU A 72 3.54 8.62 -20.94
N ALA A 73 4.71 8.77 -20.32
CA ALA A 73 5.56 7.64 -19.92
C ALA A 73 5.10 6.92 -18.64
N ALA A 74 4.27 7.55 -17.80
CA ALA A 74 3.99 7.07 -16.45
C ALA A 74 2.50 6.84 -16.22
N ARG A 75 2.10 5.56 -16.09
CA ARG A 75 0.73 5.21 -15.67
C ARG A 75 0.48 5.41 -14.17
N TYR A 76 1.55 5.36 -13.38
CA TYR A 76 1.52 5.58 -11.93
C TYR A 76 2.56 6.64 -11.57
N GLY A 77 2.19 7.54 -10.66
CA GLY A 77 3.15 8.51 -10.11
C GLY A 77 4.28 7.80 -9.36
N PRO A 78 5.46 8.43 -9.21
CA PRO A 78 6.67 7.78 -8.70
C PRO A 78 6.49 7.17 -7.30
N ARG A 79 5.63 7.77 -6.46
CA ARG A 79 5.32 7.26 -5.11
C ARG A 79 4.56 5.93 -5.14
N LEU A 80 3.63 5.76 -6.07
CA LEU A 80 2.89 4.50 -6.20
C LEU A 80 3.71 3.44 -6.91
N SER A 81 4.50 3.83 -7.93
CA SER A 81 5.41 2.92 -8.63
C SER A 81 6.50 2.36 -7.71
N ALA A 82 6.94 3.11 -6.69
CA ALA A 82 7.93 2.62 -5.73
C ALA A 82 7.38 1.56 -4.75
N LEU A 83 6.06 1.33 -4.76
CA LEU A 83 5.37 0.43 -3.84
C LEU A 83 5.05 -0.95 -4.45
N VAL A 84 5.04 -1.06 -5.79
CA VAL A 84 4.58 -2.24 -6.55
C VAL A 84 5.67 -2.91 -7.36
#